data_AF-A0A3D1PPG5-F1
#
_entry.id   AF-A0A3D1PPG5-F1
#
_cell.length_a   1.000
_cell.length_b   1.000
_cell.length_c   1.000
_cell.angle_alpha   90.00
_cell.angle_beta   90.00
_cell.angle_gamma   90.00
#
_symmetry.space_group_name_H-M   'P 1'
#
loop_
_entity.id
_entity.type
_entity.pdbx_description
1 polymer ?
#
loop_
_entity_poly.entity_id
_entity_poly.type
_entity_poly.pdbx_seq_one_letter_code
_entity_poly.pdbx_strand_id
1 'polypeptide(L)'
;PFKNPRNAAAGSLRQKDAKITAARGLSIFVFNLQQVEGKTFTTHSETLDYIKSLGFPVSPRYNVYTNIEDAIAEIQRIGEARGTLDFDMDGAVIKVNDLTARQTLGSTNKFPRWAIAFKYPPEVKESTVRDIEVTVGRTGVLTPTAVFDPIFLAGTSVSRANLHNEDIIEAMDVRIGDTIQVRKAGDIIPEVIGVARHGENSVPYHMPRVCPSCGAPVVHLQDEAALRCVNPECPAQSLRNLIHFASRTAMAIDGLGEAIAQQLIDRQLVHSVADLYDLTKDQLLTLDKFKAKSAENLLKAIASSKQNNLDKLVFGLGIRNIGDKAAALLAEHFGSMDALRNAAAEDISSIDGFGGVMA
;
A
#
# COMPACT_ATOMS: atom_id res chain seq x y z
N PRO A 1 11.55 -0.89 17.93
CA PRO A 1 12.28 0.26 17.35
C PRO A 1 11.55 0.82 16.13
N PHE A 2 11.51 2.15 15.96
CA PHE A 2 10.94 2.75 14.74
C PHE A 2 11.84 2.50 13.55
N LYS A 3 11.25 2.36 12.36
CA LYS A 3 11.97 1.99 11.14
C LYS A 3 12.60 3.18 10.41
N ASN A 4 12.13 4.41 10.58
CA ASN A 4 12.74 5.60 9.98
C ASN A 4 12.34 6.85 10.78
N PRO A 5 13.03 7.99 10.60
CA PRO A 5 12.71 9.24 11.29
C PRO A 5 11.27 9.71 11.08
N ARG A 6 10.68 9.51 9.89
CA ARG A 6 9.27 9.86 9.61
C ARG A 6 8.29 9.12 10.53
N ASN A 7 8.44 7.80 10.65
CA ASN A 7 7.61 6.96 11.50
C ASN A 7 7.88 7.23 12.98
N ALA A 8 9.15 7.48 13.34
CA ALA A 8 9.53 7.86 14.70
C ALA A 8 8.88 9.19 15.11
N ALA A 9 8.89 10.20 14.24
CA ALA A 9 8.26 11.49 14.48
C ALA A 9 6.74 11.37 14.63
N ALA A 10 6.08 10.68 13.70
CA ALA A 10 4.63 10.47 13.75
C ALA A 10 4.18 9.71 15.01
N GLY A 11 4.90 8.63 15.37
CA GLY A 11 4.62 7.86 16.57
C GLY A 11 4.93 8.63 17.87
N SER A 12 5.94 9.49 17.85
CA SER A 12 6.30 10.34 19.00
C SER A 12 5.29 11.47 19.22
N LEU A 13 4.71 12.02 18.15
CA LEU A 13 3.70 13.08 18.24
C LEU A 13 2.32 12.56 18.65
N ARG A 14 1.95 11.34 18.23
CA ARG A 14 0.63 10.73 18.48
C ARG A 14 0.58 9.91 19.78
N GLN A 15 1.10 10.46 20.86
CA GLN A 15 1.04 9.84 22.20
C GLN A 15 -0.18 10.33 22.98
N LYS A 16 -0.79 9.44 23.77
CA LYS A 16 -1.86 9.83 24.71
C LYS A 16 -1.33 10.67 25.86
N ASP A 17 -0.13 10.36 26.33
CA ASP A 17 0.56 11.13 27.37
C ASP A 17 1.59 12.05 26.72
N ALA A 18 1.37 13.36 26.85
CA ALA A 18 2.24 14.41 26.30
C ALA A 18 3.66 14.38 26.89
N LYS A 19 3.86 13.82 28.09
CA LYS A 19 5.20 13.68 28.69
C LYS A 19 6.10 12.76 27.86
N ILE A 20 5.51 11.74 27.22
CA ILE A 20 6.25 10.84 26.32
C ILE A 20 6.73 11.62 25.11
N THR A 21 5.89 12.48 24.53
CA THR A 21 6.27 13.36 23.42
C THR A 21 7.36 14.35 23.83
N ALA A 22 7.23 14.96 25.02
CA ALA A 22 8.22 15.92 25.53
C ALA A 22 9.62 15.30 25.75
N ALA A 23 9.68 14.01 26.07
CA ALA A 23 10.94 13.28 26.20
C ALA A 23 11.59 12.92 24.84
N ARG A 24 10.93 13.22 23.72
CA ARG A 24 11.43 12.97 22.35
C ARG A 24 11.95 14.29 21.80
N GLY A 25 13.15 14.30 21.23
CA GLY A 25 13.77 15.48 20.61
C GLY A 25 13.12 15.88 19.28
N LEU A 26 11.79 16.06 19.25
CA LEU A 26 11.07 16.53 18.08
C LEU A 26 11.44 17.98 17.78
N SER A 27 11.60 18.29 16.50
CA SER A 27 11.79 19.63 15.98
C SER A 27 10.88 19.84 14.77
N ILE A 28 10.78 21.09 14.29
CA ILE A 28 9.89 21.48 13.20
C ILE A 28 10.53 22.54 12.32
N PHE A 29 10.24 22.48 11.02
CA PHE A 29 10.39 23.60 10.10
C PHE A 29 9.03 24.07 9.61
N VAL A 30 8.74 25.35 9.77
CA VAL A 30 7.55 26.00 9.22
C VAL A 30 7.88 26.46 7.79
N PHE A 31 7.05 26.05 6.84
CA PHE A 31 7.33 26.23 5.40
C PHE A 31 6.20 26.91 4.63
N ASN A 32 5.08 27.26 5.29
CA ASN A 32 3.96 27.94 4.64
C ASN A 32 3.09 28.70 5.63
N LEU A 33 2.72 29.93 5.27
CA LEU A 33 1.65 30.68 5.92
C LEU A 33 0.33 30.34 5.22
N GLN A 34 -0.67 29.86 5.97
CA GLN A 34 -1.98 29.53 5.41
C GLN A 34 -3.00 30.66 5.56
N GLN A 35 -3.00 31.32 6.70
CA GLN A 35 -3.92 32.41 7.02
C GLN A 35 -3.18 33.48 7.81
N VAL A 36 -3.53 34.73 7.53
CA VAL A 36 -3.07 35.91 8.27
C VAL A 36 -4.18 36.95 8.24
N GLU A 37 -4.35 37.67 9.35
CA GLU A 37 -5.30 38.77 9.47
C GLU A 37 -4.54 40.07 9.72
N GLY A 38 -4.99 41.17 9.10
CA GLY A 38 -4.39 42.49 9.28
C GLY A 38 -3.03 42.70 8.59
N LYS A 39 -2.57 41.76 7.76
CA LYS A 39 -1.39 41.91 6.91
C LYS A 39 -1.60 41.28 5.54
N THR A 40 -0.92 41.83 4.54
CA THR A 40 -0.88 41.31 3.18
C THR A 40 0.56 41.09 2.76
N PHE A 41 0.78 40.06 1.94
CA PHE A 41 2.09 39.72 1.39
C PHE A 41 1.96 39.59 -0.12
N THR A 42 3.03 39.91 -0.83
CA THR A 42 3.11 39.77 -2.29
C THR A 42 3.83 38.48 -2.65
N THR A 43 4.87 38.13 -1.89
CA THR A 43 5.71 36.97 -2.18
C THR A 43 5.73 35.94 -1.04
N HIS A 44 5.96 34.68 -1.38
CA HIS A 44 6.12 33.61 -0.40
C HIS A 44 7.37 33.82 0.45
N SER A 45 8.47 34.33 -0.12
CA SER A 45 9.66 34.72 0.64
C SER A 45 9.32 35.69 1.77
N GLU A 46 8.51 36.73 1.53
CA GLU A 46 8.06 37.66 2.59
C GLU A 46 7.27 36.93 3.69
N THR A 47 6.44 35.94 3.32
CA THR A 47 5.71 35.15 4.32
C THR A 47 6.64 34.34 5.22
N LEU A 48 7.73 33.80 4.66
CA LEU A 48 8.72 33.04 5.41
C LEU A 48 9.55 33.96 6.32
N ASP A 49 9.96 35.12 5.81
CA ASP A 49 10.66 36.14 6.61
C ASP A 49 9.79 36.62 7.78
N TYR A 50 8.49 36.84 7.53
CA TYR A 50 7.55 37.21 8.58
C TYR A 50 7.41 36.11 9.64
N ILE A 51 7.18 34.86 9.25
CA ILE A 51 7.11 33.71 10.18
C ILE A 51 8.38 33.63 11.01
N LYS A 52 9.55 33.82 10.38
CA LYS A 52 10.85 33.83 11.08
C LYS A 52 10.94 34.98 12.09
N SER A 53 10.48 36.18 11.74
CA SER A 53 10.45 37.34 12.66
C SER A 53 9.55 37.12 13.88
N LEU A 54 8.56 36.22 13.79
CA LEU A 54 7.71 35.82 14.92
C LEU A 54 8.36 34.76 15.83
N GLY A 55 9.58 34.32 15.51
CA GLY A 55 10.33 33.33 16.30
C GLY A 55 10.05 31.87 15.93
N PHE A 56 9.28 31.62 14.86
CA PHE A 56 9.08 30.25 14.39
C PHE A 56 10.32 29.74 13.64
N PRO A 57 10.67 28.45 13.79
CA PRO A 57 11.77 27.84 13.07
C PRO A 57 11.38 27.63 11.61
N VAL A 58 11.86 28.49 10.72
CA VAL A 58 11.71 28.33 9.27
C VAL A 58 12.88 27.50 8.73
N SER A 59 12.66 26.80 7.61
CA SER A 59 13.74 26.07 6.92
C SER A 59 14.99 26.98 6.78
N PRO A 60 16.18 26.54 7.22
CA PRO A 60 17.38 27.36 7.21
C PRO A 60 17.88 27.65 5.79
N ARG A 61 17.43 26.87 4.80
CA ARG A 61 17.75 27.02 3.38
C ARG A 61 16.47 27.15 2.57
N TYR A 62 16.16 28.37 2.15
CA TYR A 62 15.31 28.64 1.00
C TYR A 62 15.95 29.77 0.19
N ASN A 63 15.97 29.60 -1.12
CA ASN A 63 16.54 30.56 -2.05
C ASN A 63 15.46 30.96 -3.06
N VAL A 64 15.48 32.22 -3.49
CA VAL A 64 14.59 32.72 -4.54
C VAL A 64 15.38 32.76 -5.84
N TYR A 65 14.84 32.11 -6.87
CA TYR A 65 15.42 32.09 -8.22
C TYR A 65 14.47 32.76 -9.19
N THR A 66 15.03 33.50 -10.14
CA THR A 66 14.30 34.08 -11.28
C THR A 66 14.35 33.17 -12.50
N ASN A 67 15.26 32.19 -12.51
CA ASN A 67 15.45 31.25 -13.60
C ASN A 67 15.28 29.79 -13.14
N ILE A 68 14.70 28.94 -14.00
CA ILE A 68 14.40 27.55 -13.64
C ILE A 68 15.66 26.68 -13.60
N GLU A 69 16.63 26.93 -14.49
CA GLU A 69 17.89 26.17 -14.50
C GLU A 69 18.68 26.37 -13.20
N ASP A 70 18.67 27.59 -12.63
CA ASP A 70 19.34 27.87 -11.36
C ASP A 70 18.66 27.16 -10.19
N ALA A 71 17.32 27.08 -10.21
CA ALA A 71 16.56 26.33 -9.22
C ALA A 71 16.85 24.82 -9.33
N ILE A 72 16.96 24.28 -10.55
CA ILE A 72 17.33 22.87 -10.78
C ILE A 72 18.75 22.60 -10.29
N ALA A 73 19.70 23.50 -10.55
CA ALA A 73 21.08 23.37 -10.07
C ALA A 73 21.17 23.39 -8.54
N GLU A 74 20.38 24.23 -7.86
CA GLU A 74 20.28 24.20 -6.40
C GLU A 74 19.71 22.87 -5.90
N ILE A 75 18.66 22.35 -6.55
CA ILE A 75 18.08 21.06 -6.16
C ILE A 75 19.11 19.95 -6.27
N GLN A 76 19.92 19.93 -7.31
CA GLN A 76 21.01 18.95 -7.44
C GLN A 76 22.02 19.08 -6.29
N ARG A 77 22.46 20.31 -5.98
CA ARG A 77 23.36 20.58 -4.85
C ARG A 77 22.78 20.15 -3.50
N ILE A 78 21.49 20.38 -3.25
CA ILE A 78 20.80 19.90 -2.05
C ILE A 78 20.82 18.35 -2.00
N GLY A 79 20.61 17.70 -3.15
CA GLY A 79 20.65 16.23 -3.26
C GLY A 79 22.03 15.64 -2.95
N GLU A 80 23.09 16.26 -3.46
CA GLU A 80 24.48 15.89 -3.16
C GLU A 80 24.83 16.09 -1.68
N ALA A 81 24.34 17.19 -1.09
CA ALA A 81 24.58 17.50 0.31
C ALA A 81 23.67 16.72 1.28
N ARG A 82 22.69 15.94 0.80
CA ARG A 82 21.66 15.26 1.61
C ARG A 82 22.26 14.47 2.79
N GLY A 83 23.37 13.76 2.55
CA GLY A 83 24.03 12.94 3.56
C GLY A 83 24.73 13.73 4.67
N THR A 84 24.83 15.06 4.56
CA THR A 84 25.51 15.92 5.53
C THR A 84 24.54 16.64 6.47
N LEU A 85 23.22 16.49 6.26
CA LEU A 85 22.20 17.16 7.05
C LEU A 85 21.89 16.38 8.33
N ASP A 86 21.56 17.10 9.41
CA ASP A 86 21.17 16.51 10.70
C ASP A 86 19.77 15.85 10.68
N PHE A 87 19.13 15.81 9.51
CA PHE A 87 17.79 15.28 9.31
C PHE A 87 17.64 14.64 7.93
N ASP A 88 16.75 13.64 7.83
CA ASP A 88 16.39 13.00 6.56
C ASP A 88 15.54 13.93 5.68
N MET A 89 15.77 13.89 4.37
CA MET A 89 14.89 14.47 3.35
C MET A 89 14.73 13.52 2.15
N ASP A 90 13.55 13.55 1.53
CA ASP A 90 13.22 12.75 0.33
C ASP A 90 13.24 13.58 -0.96
N GLY A 91 13.48 14.89 -0.87
CA GLY A 91 13.46 15.79 -2.00
C GLY A 91 13.57 17.26 -1.63
N ALA A 92 13.45 18.10 -2.66
CA ALA A 92 13.30 19.55 -2.55
C ALA A 92 11.93 19.97 -3.10
N VAL A 93 11.40 21.10 -2.64
CA VAL A 93 10.10 21.63 -3.12
C VAL A 93 10.33 22.94 -3.86
N ILE A 94 9.94 22.98 -5.13
CA ILE A 94 9.88 24.22 -5.91
C ILE A 94 8.48 24.81 -5.74
N LYS A 95 8.39 26.11 -5.49
CA LYS A 95 7.12 26.84 -5.39
C LYS A 95 7.22 28.14 -6.17
N VAL A 96 6.13 28.52 -6.85
CA VAL A 96 5.98 29.86 -7.41
C VAL A 96 6.06 30.89 -6.27
N ASN A 97 6.92 31.89 -6.38
CA ASN A 97 7.11 32.85 -5.29
C ASN A 97 5.99 33.90 -5.21
N ASP A 98 5.45 34.34 -6.35
CA ASP A 98 4.35 35.30 -6.41
C ASP A 98 3.03 34.69 -5.91
N LEU A 99 2.41 35.30 -4.89
CA LEU A 99 1.19 34.78 -4.27
C LEU A 99 -0.07 34.99 -5.13
N THR A 100 -0.10 36.03 -5.95
CA THR A 100 -1.21 36.28 -6.89
C THR A 100 -1.22 35.21 -7.98
N ALA A 101 -0.05 34.85 -8.51
CA ALA A 101 0.12 33.78 -9.47
C ALA A 101 -0.32 32.42 -8.90
N ARG A 102 -0.08 32.15 -7.60
CA ARG A 102 -0.60 30.92 -6.95
C ARG A 102 -2.11 30.85 -6.96
N GLN A 103 -2.79 31.97 -6.73
CA GLN A 103 -4.26 32.03 -6.77
C GLN A 103 -4.77 31.74 -8.18
N THR A 104 -4.16 32.34 -9.20
CA THR A 104 -4.49 32.10 -10.61
C THR A 104 -4.26 30.65 -11.02
N LEU A 105 -3.16 30.03 -10.59
CA LEU A 105 -2.84 28.63 -10.88
C LEU A 105 -3.78 27.65 -10.16
N GLY A 106 -4.24 27.98 -8.95
CA GLY A 106 -5.15 27.16 -8.18
C GLY A 106 -4.61 25.75 -7.85
N SER A 107 -5.54 24.80 -7.70
CA SER A 107 -5.23 23.41 -7.34
C SER A 107 -6.10 22.42 -8.11
N THR A 108 -5.63 21.17 -8.17
CA THR A 108 -6.45 20.01 -8.52
C THR A 108 -7.17 19.48 -7.27
N ASN A 109 -7.94 18.39 -7.39
CA ASN A 109 -8.58 17.73 -6.25
C ASN A 109 -7.59 17.25 -5.17
N LYS A 110 -6.29 17.13 -5.48
CA LYS A 110 -5.28 16.60 -4.55
C LYS A 110 -4.05 17.47 -4.36
N PHE A 111 -3.66 18.27 -5.36
CA PHE A 111 -2.36 18.96 -5.37
C PHE A 111 -2.47 20.40 -5.89
N PRO A 112 -1.70 21.36 -5.33
CA PRO A 112 -1.57 22.70 -5.90
C PRO A 112 -0.88 22.66 -7.27
N ARG A 113 -1.24 23.56 -8.17
CA ARG A 113 -0.56 23.68 -9.49
C ARG A 113 0.71 24.53 -9.46
N TRP A 114 0.91 25.26 -8.36
CA TRP A 114 2.01 26.21 -8.18
C TRP A 114 3.22 25.67 -7.40
N ALA A 115 3.20 24.37 -7.04
CA ALA A 115 4.30 23.73 -6.34
C ALA A 115 4.49 22.29 -6.79
N ILE A 116 5.75 21.83 -6.78
CA ILE A 116 6.12 20.45 -7.08
C ILE A 116 7.23 19.98 -6.14
N ALA A 117 7.12 18.73 -5.69
CA ALA A 117 8.18 18.07 -4.94
C ALA A 117 9.09 17.33 -5.91
N PHE A 118 10.34 17.79 -6.01
CA PHE A 118 11.40 17.11 -6.74
C PHE A 118 12.02 16.05 -5.83
N LYS A 119 11.67 14.78 -6.07
CA LYS A 119 12.21 13.67 -5.28
C LYS A 119 13.57 13.25 -5.81
N TYR A 120 14.53 13.03 -4.91
CA TYR A 120 15.82 12.48 -5.31
C TYR A 120 15.66 11.00 -5.67
N PRO A 121 16.45 10.49 -6.64
CA PRO A 121 16.41 9.08 -6.97
C PRO A 121 16.64 8.26 -5.67
N PRO A 122 15.80 7.24 -5.43
CA PRO A 122 15.94 6.42 -4.25
C PRO A 122 17.30 5.75 -4.25
N GLU A 123 17.83 5.52 -3.05
CA GLU A 123 19.04 4.73 -2.86
C GLU A 123 18.89 3.36 -3.56
N VAL A 124 19.87 3.02 -4.39
CA VAL A 124 19.96 1.70 -5.04
C VAL A 124 21.05 0.92 -4.33
N LYS A 125 20.76 -0.30 -3.90
CA LYS A 125 21.74 -1.23 -3.34
C LYS A 125 21.70 -2.56 -4.03
N GLU A 126 22.85 -3.19 -4.09
CA GLU A 126 23.00 -4.55 -4.58
C GLU A 126 22.78 -5.57 -3.45
N SER A 127 22.12 -6.68 -3.75
CA SER A 127 21.97 -7.82 -2.85
C SER A 127 21.89 -9.14 -3.63
N THR A 128 22.23 -10.25 -2.99
CA THR A 128 22.19 -11.58 -3.60
C THR A 128 20.83 -12.24 -3.39
N VAL A 129 20.20 -12.69 -4.48
CA VAL A 129 18.96 -13.48 -4.45
C VAL A 129 19.26 -14.86 -3.84
N ARG A 130 18.52 -15.20 -2.80
CA ARG A 130 18.61 -16.47 -2.08
C ARG A 130 17.50 -17.43 -2.48
N ASP A 131 16.32 -16.90 -2.76
CA ASP A 131 15.17 -17.69 -3.16
C ASP A 131 14.16 -16.83 -3.93
N ILE A 132 13.24 -17.46 -4.66
CA ILE A 132 12.07 -16.81 -5.25
C ILE A 132 10.84 -17.57 -4.75
N GLU A 133 10.16 -16.96 -3.78
CA GLU A 133 8.94 -17.52 -3.18
C GLU A 133 7.72 -17.13 -4.00
N VAL A 134 6.86 -18.10 -4.31
CA VAL A 134 5.60 -17.87 -5.04
C VAL A 134 4.42 -17.94 -4.08
N THR A 135 3.67 -16.85 -4.00
CA THR A 135 2.45 -16.78 -3.18
C THR A 135 1.21 -16.78 -4.05
N VAL A 136 0.13 -17.40 -3.58
CA VAL A 136 -1.14 -17.47 -4.31
C VAL A 136 -2.09 -16.41 -3.76
N GLY A 137 -2.36 -15.36 -4.53
CA GLY A 137 -3.26 -14.28 -4.19
C GLY A 137 -4.71 -14.73 -4.04
N ARG A 138 -5.55 -13.80 -3.56
CA ARG A 138 -6.98 -14.02 -3.33
C ARG A 138 -7.73 -14.53 -4.56
N THR A 139 -7.41 -13.98 -5.74
CA THR A 139 -8.02 -14.34 -7.03
C THR A 139 -7.22 -15.40 -7.78
N GLY A 140 -6.39 -16.16 -7.06
CA GLY A 140 -5.58 -17.25 -7.61
C GLY A 140 -4.28 -16.82 -8.28
N VAL A 141 -3.99 -15.52 -8.42
CA VAL A 141 -2.72 -15.03 -9.02
C VAL A 141 -1.51 -15.61 -8.29
N LEU A 142 -0.58 -16.21 -9.02
CA LEU A 142 0.72 -16.57 -8.50
C LEU A 142 1.65 -15.34 -8.59
N THR A 143 2.05 -14.83 -7.44
CA THR A 143 2.94 -13.66 -7.35
C THR A 143 4.32 -14.09 -6.85
N PRO A 144 5.35 -14.00 -7.70
CA PRO A 144 6.72 -14.28 -7.31
C PRO A 144 7.33 -13.13 -6.49
N THR A 145 8.06 -13.47 -5.46
CA THR A 145 8.78 -12.53 -4.58
C THR A 145 10.24 -12.97 -4.47
N ALA A 146 11.16 -12.11 -4.91
CA ALA A 146 12.58 -12.30 -4.65
C ALA A 146 12.85 -12.18 -3.16
N VAL A 147 13.52 -13.18 -2.60
CA VAL A 147 14.07 -13.19 -1.25
C VAL A 147 15.59 -13.09 -1.38
N PHE A 148 16.18 -12.08 -0.77
CA PHE A 148 17.60 -11.75 -0.92
C PHE A 148 18.23 -11.39 0.42
N ASP A 149 19.56 -11.31 0.45
CA ASP A 149 20.28 -10.93 1.67
C ASP A 149 19.80 -9.56 2.19
N PRO A 150 19.55 -9.42 3.51
CA PRO A 150 19.04 -8.17 4.05
C PRO A 150 19.94 -6.98 3.76
N ILE A 151 19.38 -5.96 3.10
CA ILE A 151 20.04 -4.69 2.81
C ILE A 151 19.30 -3.54 3.48
N PHE A 152 20.03 -2.50 3.86
CA PHE A 152 19.46 -1.31 4.49
C PHE A 152 19.14 -0.25 3.44
N LEU A 153 17.86 0.04 3.19
CA LEU A 153 17.39 1.01 2.21
C LEU A 153 16.39 1.98 2.83
N ALA A 154 16.62 3.29 2.66
CA ALA A 154 15.78 4.37 3.19
C ALA A 154 15.42 4.15 4.68
N GLY A 155 16.43 3.90 5.51
CA GLY A 155 16.29 3.72 6.95
C GLY A 155 15.81 2.34 7.41
N THR A 156 15.43 1.43 6.52
CA THR A 156 14.90 0.11 6.92
C THR A 156 15.66 -1.05 6.31
N SER A 157 15.81 -2.13 7.06
CA SER A 157 16.23 -3.42 6.49
C SER A 157 15.13 -4.00 5.59
N VAL A 158 15.52 -4.46 4.41
CA VAL A 158 14.68 -5.07 3.37
C VAL A 158 15.37 -6.33 2.88
N SER A 159 14.62 -7.42 2.75
CA SER A 159 15.10 -8.70 2.23
C SER A 159 14.13 -9.35 1.23
N ARG A 160 13.08 -8.62 0.84
CA ARG A 160 12.01 -9.12 -0.02
C ARG A 160 11.52 -8.04 -0.98
N ALA A 161 11.31 -8.39 -2.24
CA ALA A 161 10.72 -7.52 -3.26
C ALA A 161 9.89 -8.33 -4.26
N ASN A 162 8.77 -7.75 -4.71
CA ASN A 162 7.87 -8.38 -5.67
C ASN A 162 8.51 -8.38 -7.07
N LEU A 163 8.43 -9.51 -7.78
CA LEU A 163 8.89 -9.65 -9.18
C LEU A 163 7.73 -9.55 -10.19
N HIS A 164 6.54 -9.19 -9.71
CA HIS A 164 5.29 -8.99 -10.44
C HIS A 164 4.68 -10.26 -11.05
N ASN A 165 5.32 -10.85 -12.06
CA ASN A 165 4.84 -12.00 -12.82
C ASN A 165 5.99 -12.71 -13.55
N GLU A 166 5.66 -13.76 -14.32
CA GLU A 166 6.64 -14.54 -15.09
C GLU A 166 7.35 -13.68 -16.15
N ASP A 167 6.60 -12.89 -16.93
CA ASP A 167 7.15 -12.03 -17.98
C ASP A 167 8.24 -11.09 -17.46
N ILE A 168 8.06 -10.51 -16.27
CA ILE A 168 9.07 -9.62 -15.66
C ILE A 168 10.29 -10.40 -15.19
N ILE A 169 10.13 -11.62 -14.67
CA ILE A 169 11.26 -12.49 -14.33
C ILE A 169 12.07 -12.82 -15.58
N GLU A 170 11.40 -13.18 -16.68
CA GLU A 170 12.05 -13.49 -17.95
C GLU A 170 12.73 -12.25 -18.55
N ALA A 171 12.05 -11.09 -18.55
CA ALA A 171 12.59 -9.86 -19.09
C ALA A 171 13.80 -9.33 -18.31
N MET A 172 13.81 -9.49 -16.98
CA MET A 172 14.96 -9.13 -16.14
C MET A 172 16.02 -10.25 -16.03
N ASP A 173 15.69 -11.46 -16.49
CA ASP A 173 16.47 -12.70 -16.33
C ASP A 173 16.97 -12.91 -14.88
N VAL A 174 16.09 -12.71 -13.90
CA VAL A 174 16.43 -12.83 -12.48
C VAL A 174 16.51 -14.31 -12.09
N ARG A 175 17.65 -14.70 -11.50
CA ARG A 175 17.91 -16.07 -11.07
C ARG A 175 18.28 -16.17 -9.60
N ILE A 176 18.10 -17.35 -9.03
CA ILE A 176 18.60 -17.64 -7.69
C ILE A 176 20.13 -17.64 -7.73
N GLY A 177 20.76 -16.90 -6.80
CA GLY A 177 22.20 -16.67 -6.74
C GLY A 177 22.68 -15.38 -7.41
N ASP A 178 21.82 -14.67 -8.14
CA ASP A 178 22.20 -13.43 -8.81
C ASP A 178 22.36 -12.27 -7.83
N THR A 179 23.26 -11.34 -8.18
CA THR A 179 23.29 -10.03 -7.53
C THR A 179 22.32 -9.10 -8.25
N ILE A 180 21.27 -8.70 -7.55
CA ILE A 180 20.23 -7.79 -8.04
C ILE A 180 20.41 -6.37 -7.51
N GLN A 181 19.93 -5.39 -8.25
CA GLN A 181 19.80 -4.01 -7.80
C GLN A 181 18.40 -3.78 -7.25
N VAL A 182 18.33 -3.26 -6.03
CA VAL A 182 17.09 -3.03 -5.31
C VAL A 182 17.01 -1.56 -4.90
N ARG A 183 15.83 -0.97 -5.07
CA ARG A 183 15.50 0.37 -4.58
C ARG A 183 14.18 0.35 -3.83
N LYS A 184 13.77 1.50 -3.30
CA LYS A 184 12.40 1.70 -2.80
C LYS A 184 11.64 2.72 -3.62
N ALA A 185 10.58 2.27 -4.28
CA ALA A 185 9.60 3.15 -4.90
C ALA A 185 8.90 3.99 -3.81
N GLY A 186 8.99 5.32 -3.97
CA GLY A 186 8.43 6.29 -3.02
C GLY A 186 8.95 6.15 -1.58
N ASP A 187 10.17 5.64 -1.40
CA ASP A 187 10.84 5.36 -0.12
C ASP A 187 10.14 4.32 0.77
N ILE A 188 9.17 3.58 0.22
CA ILE A 188 8.36 2.62 0.98
C ILE A 188 8.45 1.22 0.40
N ILE A 189 8.18 1.04 -0.89
CA ILE A 189 7.96 -0.28 -1.50
C ILE A 189 9.26 -0.76 -2.16
N PRO A 190 9.87 -1.86 -1.71
CA PRO A 190 11.04 -2.44 -2.37
C PRO A 190 10.74 -2.91 -3.79
N GLU A 191 11.65 -2.63 -4.71
CA GLU A 191 11.55 -2.99 -6.12
C GLU A 191 12.91 -3.47 -6.62
N VAL A 192 12.92 -4.60 -7.32
CA VAL A 192 14.08 -5.07 -8.08
C VAL A 192 14.09 -4.33 -9.41
N ILE A 193 15.17 -3.61 -9.73
CA ILE A 193 15.27 -2.84 -10.97
C ILE A 193 16.05 -3.55 -12.07
N GLY A 194 16.78 -4.61 -11.71
CA GLY A 194 17.53 -5.43 -12.66
C GLY A 194 18.60 -6.29 -11.99
N VAL A 195 19.23 -7.13 -12.79
CA VAL A 195 20.37 -7.96 -12.40
C VAL A 195 21.67 -7.19 -12.67
N ALA A 196 22.49 -7.01 -11.63
CA ALA A 196 23.82 -6.42 -11.79
C ALA A 196 24.82 -7.46 -12.30
N ARG A 197 24.78 -8.67 -11.74
CA ARG A 197 25.70 -9.77 -12.04
C ARG A 197 25.00 -11.11 -11.84
N HIS A 198 25.13 -12.02 -12.80
CA HIS A 198 24.66 -13.39 -12.64
C HIS A 198 25.58 -14.20 -11.73
N GLY A 199 25.00 -15.12 -10.95
CA GLY A 199 25.77 -16.10 -10.19
C GLY A 199 26.44 -17.13 -11.11
N GLU A 200 27.62 -17.62 -10.74
CA GLU A 200 28.45 -18.55 -11.57
C GLU A 200 27.70 -19.82 -12.01
N ASN A 201 26.74 -20.31 -11.21
CA ASN A 201 25.92 -21.48 -11.50
C ASN A 201 24.42 -21.17 -11.46
N SER A 202 24.05 -19.91 -11.70
CA SER A 202 22.65 -19.48 -11.71
C SER A 202 21.91 -20.06 -12.92
N VAL A 203 20.72 -20.62 -12.69
CA VAL A 203 19.86 -21.16 -13.74
C VAL A 203 18.63 -20.26 -13.93
N PRO A 204 18.12 -20.10 -15.17
CA PRO A 204 16.87 -19.40 -15.41
C PRO A 204 15.75 -19.91 -14.49
N TYR A 205 15.04 -18.99 -13.84
CA TYR A 205 13.91 -19.33 -12.99
C TYR A 205 12.63 -19.42 -13.82
N HIS A 206 11.88 -20.50 -13.63
CA HIS A 206 10.57 -20.69 -14.24
C HIS A 206 9.50 -20.77 -13.17
N MET A 207 8.35 -20.16 -13.41
CA MET A 207 7.23 -20.25 -12.47
C MET A 207 6.70 -21.68 -12.36
N PRO A 208 6.14 -22.06 -11.20
CA PRO A 208 5.67 -23.42 -11.00
C PRO A 208 4.43 -23.69 -11.87
N ARG A 209 4.39 -24.88 -12.49
CA ARG A 209 3.24 -25.34 -13.30
C ARG A 209 2.06 -25.87 -12.48
N VAL A 210 2.25 -25.99 -11.17
CA VAL A 210 1.22 -26.36 -10.19
C VAL A 210 1.15 -25.34 -9.07
N CYS A 211 -0.03 -25.17 -8.49
CA CYS A 211 -0.26 -24.24 -7.41
C CYS A 211 0.52 -24.68 -6.16
N PRO A 212 1.39 -23.83 -5.57
CA PRO A 212 2.17 -24.20 -4.39
C PRO A 212 1.30 -24.38 -3.13
N SER A 213 0.02 -23.95 -3.15
CA SER A 213 -0.89 -24.12 -2.03
C SER A 213 -1.75 -25.39 -2.11
N CYS A 214 -2.23 -25.79 -3.29
CA CYS A 214 -3.18 -26.91 -3.42
C CYS A 214 -2.77 -27.98 -4.44
N GLY A 215 -1.64 -27.81 -5.13
CA GLY A 215 -1.14 -28.77 -6.13
C GLY A 215 -1.91 -28.81 -7.45
N ALA A 216 -3.02 -28.08 -7.58
CA ALA A 216 -3.78 -28.02 -8.84
C ALA A 216 -2.96 -27.37 -9.98
N PRO A 217 -3.19 -27.73 -11.25
CA PRO A 217 -2.56 -27.06 -12.38
C PRO A 217 -2.83 -25.56 -12.38
N VAL A 218 -1.82 -24.76 -12.71
CA VAL A 218 -2.00 -23.32 -12.95
C VAL A 218 -2.16 -23.04 -14.43
N VAL A 219 -2.93 -22.01 -14.75
CA VAL A 219 -3.25 -21.63 -16.12
C VAL A 219 -2.90 -20.17 -16.36
N HIS A 220 -2.57 -19.88 -17.61
CA HIS A 220 -2.53 -18.53 -18.14
C HIS A 220 -3.90 -18.28 -18.78
N LEU A 221 -4.67 -17.32 -18.25
CA LEU A 221 -5.93 -16.94 -18.89
C LEU A 221 -5.61 -16.14 -20.15
N GLN A 222 -6.51 -16.17 -21.15
CA GLN A 222 -6.38 -15.31 -22.32
C GLN A 222 -6.31 -13.84 -21.86
N ASP A 223 -5.38 -13.09 -22.46
CA ASP A 223 -5.15 -11.66 -22.23
C ASP A 223 -4.65 -11.25 -20.82
N GLU A 224 -4.19 -12.21 -20.00
CA GLU A 224 -3.66 -11.90 -18.66
C GLU A 224 -2.21 -12.36 -18.49
N ALA A 225 -1.26 -11.45 -18.25
CA ALA A 225 0.17 -11.75 -17.99
C ALA A 225 0.46 -12.54 -16.69
N ALA A 226 -0.56 -13.03 -15.99
CA ALA A 226 -0.44 -13.63 -14.67
C ALA A 226 -0.85 -15.11 -14.69
N LEU A 227 0.03 -15.97 -14.16
CA LEU A 227 -0.32 -17.35 -13.86
C LEU A 227 -1.32 -17.43 -12.71
N ARG A 228 -2.31 -18.33 -12.81
CA ARG A 228 -3.38 -18.46 -11.83
C ARG A 228 -3.69 -19.88 -11.42
N CYS A 229 -3.98 -20.04 -10.13
CA CYS A 229 -4.71 -21.18 -9.60
C CYS A 229 -6.22 -20.99 -9.79
N VAL A 230 -6.85 -21.88 -10.57
CA VAL A 230 -8.30 -21.85 -10.82
C VAL A 230 -9.09 -22.82 -9.93
N ASN A 231 -8.42 -23.48 -8.97
CA ASN A 231 -9.09 -24.37 -8.03
C ASN A 231 -9.90 -23.53 -7.00
N PRO A 232 -11.25 -23.63 -6.99
CA PRO A 232 -12.09 -22.89 -6.05
C PRO A 232 -11.88 -23.32 -4.59
N GLU A 233 -11.37 -24.52 -4.35
CA GLU A 233 -11.08 -25.06 -3.01
C GLU A 233 -9.64 -24.79 -2.57
N CYS A 234 -8.91 -23.90 -3.27
CA CYS A 234 -7.53 -23.58 -2.92
C CYS A 234 -7.45 -22.95 -1.51
N PRO A 235 -6.74 -23.55 -0.53
CA PRO A 235 -6.69 -23.04 0.83
C PRO A 235 -6.14 -21.61 0.93
N ALA A 236 -5.14 -21.28 0.11
CA ALA A 236 -4.57 -19.94 0.03
C ALA A 236 -5.57 -18.88 -0.48
N GLN A 237 -6.50 -19.27 -1.37
CA GLN A 237 -7.56 -18.38 -1.84
C GLN A 237 -8.63 -18.25 -0.76
N SER A 238 -9.09 -19.36 -0.17
CA SER A 238 -10.10 -19.36 0.90
C SER A 238 -9.67 -18.50 2.08
N LEU A 239 -8.43 -18.64 2.55
CA LEU A 239 -7.87 -17.80 3.62
C LEU A 239 -7.90 -16.31 3.26
N ARG A 240 -7.40 -15.94 2.07
CA ARG A 240 -7.34 -14.54 1.64
C ARG A 240 -8.73 -13.96 1.37
N ASN A 241 -9.67 -14.76 0.88
CA ASN A 241 -11.08 -14.40 0.74
C ASN A 241 -11.70 -14.13 2.12
N LEU A 242 -11.40 -14.96 3.11
CA LEU A 242 -11.89 -14.78 4.48
C LEU A 242 -11.37 -13.48 5.11
N ILE A 243 -10.07 -13.22 4.96
CA ILE A 243 -9.43 -11.98 5.44
C ILE A 243 -10.03 -10.76 4.74
N HIS A 244 -10.23 -10.84 3.42
CA HIS A 244 -10.84 -9.78 2.64
C HIS A 244 -12.28 -9.51 3.06
N PHE A 245 -13.09 -10.56 3.23
CA PHE A 245 -14.48 -10.47 3.66
C PHE A 245 -14.59 -9.75 5.01
N ALA A 246 -13.73 -10.09 5.97
CA ALA A 246 -13.71 -9.43 7.29
C ALA A 246 -13.08 -8.04 7.32
N SER A 247 -12.42 -7.60 6.24
CA SER A 247 -11.74 -6.32 6.21
C SER A 247 -12.67 -5.14 6.50
N ARG A 248 -12.10 -4.05 7.03
CA ARG A 248 -12.85 -2.84 7.42
C ARG A 248 -13.68 -2.23 6.28
N THR A 249 -13.23 -2.37 5.04
CA THR A 249 -13.91 -1.84 3.84
C THR A 249 -14.97 -2.78 3.28
N ALA A 250 -14.96 -4.05 3.69
CA ALA A 250 -15.97 -5.07 3.38
C ALA A 250 -16.92 -5.23 4.57
N MET A 251 -16.99 -6.42 5.19
CA MET A 251 -17.96 -6.71 6.25
C MET A 251 -17.53 -6.22 7.65
N ALA A 252 -16.33 -5.63 7.78
CA ALA A 252 -15.85 -4.98 9.00
C ALA A 252 -15.99 -5.86 10.26
N ILE A 253 -15.53 -7.11 10.19
CA ILE A 253 -15.61 -8.06 11.28
C ILE A 253 -14.38 -7.89 12.19
N ASP A 254 -14.51 -7.00 13.18
CA ASP A 254 -13.46 -6.75 14.15
C ASP A 254 -13.09 -8.04 14.93
N GLY A 255 -11.80 -8.33 15.00
CA GLY A 255 -11.27 -9.52 15.66
C GLY A 255 -10.98 -10.70 14.73
N LEU A 256 -11.46 -10.69 13.49
CA LEU A 256 -11.09 -11.69 12.47
C LEU A 256 -9.87 -11.23 11.66
N GLY A 257 -8.70 -11.26 12.30
CA GLY A 257 -7.42 -11.00 11.64
C GLY A 257 -6.82 -12.25 10.97
N GLU A 258 -5.74 -12.06 10.22
CA GLU A 258 -5.03 -13.13 9.47
C GLU A 258 -4.70 -14.36 10.34
N ALA A 259 -4.17 -14.15 11.55
CA ALA A 259 -3.82 -15.26 12.46
C ALA A 259 -5.03 -16.07 12.96
N ILE A 260 -6.21 -15.45 13.05
CA ILE A 260 -7.44 -16.15 13.45
C ILE A 260 -8.05 -16.84 12.23
N ALA A 261 -8.11 -16.16 11.10
CA ALA A 261 -8.56 -16.72 9.83
C ALA A 261 -7.76 -17.98 9.45
N GLN A 262 -6.44 -17.95 9.62
CA GLN A 262 -5.57 -19.11 9.40
C GLN A 262 -5.94 -20.28 10.30
N GLN A 263 -6.11 -20.06 11.61
CA GLN A 263 -6.46 -21.14 12.52
C GLN A 263 -7.85 -21.74 12.25
N LEU A 264 -8.82 -20.92 11.82
CA LEU A 264 -10.15 -21.41 11.45
C LEU A 264 -10.09 -22.34 10.24
N ILE A 265 -9.27 -22.00 9.24
CA ILE A 265 -9.03 -22.82 8.04
C ILE A 265 -8.26 -24.08 8.41
N ASP A 266 -7.15 -23.97 9.16
CA ASP A 266 -6.29 -25.09 9.54
C ASP A 266 -7.03 -26.15 10.37
N ARG A 267 -7.98 -25.70 11.21
CA ARG A 267 -8.83 -26.56 12.04
C ARG A 267 -10.11 -26.99 11.32
N GLN A 268 -10.26 -26.67 10.03
CA GLN A 268 -11.43 -27.01 9.20
C GLN A 268 -12.75 -26.54 9.81
N LEU A 269 -12.73 -25.44 10.56
CA LEU A 269 -13.93 -24.84 11.16
C LEU A 269 -14.65 -23.94 10.16
N VAL A 270 -13.95 -23.44 9.14
CA VAL A 270 -14.46 -22.54 8.11
C VAL A 270 -13.85 -22.95 6.78
N HIS A 271 -14.69 -23.21 5.78
CA HIS A 271 -14.32 -23.47 4.39
C HIS A 271 -14.79 -22.34 3.48
N SER A 272 -15.91 -21.71 3.84
CA SER A 272 -16.51 -20.58 3.12
C SER A 272 -16.79 -19.40 4.06
N VAL A 273 -17.03 -18.21 3.50
CA VAL A 273 -17.44 -17.05 4.30
C VAL A 273 -18.81 -17.24 4.97
N ALA A 274 -19.64 -18.16 4.48
CA ALA A 274 -20.94 -18.47 5.08
C ALA A 274 -20.77 -19.16 6.44
N ASP A 275 -19.80 -20.07 6.55
CA ASP A 275 -19.56 -20.89 7.75
C ASP A 275 -19.19 -20.02 8.97
N LEU A 276 -18.70 -18.79 8.76
CA LEU A 276 -18.47 -17.81 9.82
C LEU A 276 -19.72 -17.58 10.67
N TYR A 277 -20.89 -17.60 10.03
CA TYR A 277 -22.16 -17.28 10.67
C TYR A 277 -22.76 -18.45 11.46
N ASP A 278 -22.15 -19.63 11.37
CA ASP A 278 -22.50 -20.85 12.10
C ASP A 278 -21.49 -21.19 13.22
N LEU A 279 -20.42 -20.39 13.35
CA LEU A 279 -19.41 -20.59 14.39
C LEU A 279 -20.01 -20.49 15.80
N THR A 280 -19.61 -21.43 16.64
CA THR A 280 -20.00 -21.48 18.05
C THR A 280 -18.88 -20.99 18.96
N LYS A 281 -19.26 -20.55 20.17
CA LYS A 281 -18.28 -20.13 21.20
C LYS A 281 -17.31 -21.26 21.54
N ASP A 282 -17.79 -22.50 21.62
CA ASP A 282 -16.97 -23.65 21.99
C ASP A 282 -15.91 -23.97 20.93
N GLN A 283 -16.27 -23.90 19.65
CA GLN A 283 -15.30 -24.03 18.55
C GLN A 283 -14.22 -22.94 18.62
N LEU A 284 -14.62 -21.69 18.89
CA LEU A 284 -13.68 -20.58 19.01
C LEU A 284 -12.73 -20.73 20.21
N LEU A 285 -13.18 -21.33 21.31
CA LEU A 285 -12.34 -21.59 22.49
C LEU A 285 -11.25 -22.65 22.23
N THR A 286 -11.35 -23.42 21.15
CA THR A 286 -10.27 -24.33 20.74
C THR A 286 -9.06 -23.60 20.17
N LEU A 287 -9.22 -22.34 19.72
CA LEU A 287 -8.20 -21.56 19.05
C LEU A 287 -7.11 -21.08 20.04
N ASP A 288 -5.88 -20.98 19.53
CA ASP A 288 -4.74 -20.55 20.32
C ASP A 288 -4.86 -19.07 20.69
N LYS A 289 -4.58 -18.77 21.97
CA LYS A 289 -4.67 -17.42 22.56
C LYS A 289 -6.08 -16.80 22.46
N PHE A 290 -7.11 -17.62 22.28
CA PHE A 290 -8.49 -17.18 22.22
C PHE A 290 -9.20 -17.46 23.55
N LYS A 291 -9.70 -16.40 24.20
CA LYS A 291 -10.39 -16.49 25.50
C LYS A 291 -11.87 -16.18 25.33
N ALA A 292 -12.67 -16.54 26.33
CA ALA A 292 -14.14 -16.34 26.32
C ALA A 292 -14.57 -14.94 25.86
N LYS A 293 -13.92 -13.88 26.37
CA LYS A 293 -14.23 -12.50 25.96
C LYS A 293 -13.89 -12.20 24.49
N SER A 294 -12.80 -12.76 23.97
CA SER A 294 -12.44 -12.59 22.54
C SER A 294 -13.42 -13.35 21.64
N ALA A 295 -13.86 -14.54 22.07
CA ALA A 295 -14.87 -15.31 21.36
C ALA A 295 -16.22 -14.60 21.31
N GLU A 296 -16.68 -14.07 22.44
CA GLU A 296 -17.91 -13.27 22.51
C GLU A 296 -17.83 -12.02 21.63
N ASN A 297 -16.69 -11.31 21.65
CA ASN A 297 -16.48 -10.14 20.80
C ASN A 297 -16.52 -10.49 19.30
N LEU A 298 -15.88 -11.59 18.90
CA LEU A 298 -15.86 -12.03 17.50
C LEU A 298 -17.27 -12.45 17.05
N LEU A 299 -17.98 -13.27 17.83
CA LEU A 299 -19.35 -13.67 17.51
C LEU A 299 -20.29 -12.46 17.42
N LYS A 300 -20.11 -11.48 18.30
CA LYS A 300 -20.86 -10.22 18.24
C LYS A 300 -20.53 -9.43 16.97
N ALA A 301 -19.27 -9.36 16.56
CA ALA A 301 -18.86 -8.68 15.34
C ALA A 301 -19.45 -9.37 14.09
N ILE A 302 -19.39 -10.69 14.02
CA ILE A 302 -20.02 -11.51 12.97
C ILE A 302 -21.55 -11.30 12.94
N ALA A 303 -22.21 -11.29 14.10
CA ALA A 303 -23.65 -11.05 14.16
C ALA A 303 -24.00 -9.62 13.67
N SER A 304 -23.18 -8.63 14.04
CA SER A 304 -23.38 -7.24 13.65
C SER A 304 -23.18 -7.03 12.15
N SER A 305 -22.23 -7.75 11.52
CA SER A 305 -21.94 -7.60 10.09
C SER A 305 -23.12 -8.01 9.19
N LYS A 306 -24.07 -8.79 9.69
CA LYS A 306 -25.31 -9.13 8.96
C LYS A 306 -26.17 -7.91 8.61
N GLN A 307 -25.98 -6.79 9.30
CA GLN A 307 -26.71 -5.54 9.08
C GLN A 307 -26.00 -4.59 8.11
N ASN A 308 -24.85 -4.99 7.55
CA ASN A 308 -24.13 -4.17 6.58
C ASN A 308 -24.91 -4.05 5.27
N ASN A 309 -24.65 -2.94 4.57
CA ASN A 309 -25.24 -2.64 3.27
C ASN A 309 -24.78 -3.63 2.18
N LEU A 310 -25.58 -3.70 1.11
CA LEU A 310 -25.37 -4.58 -0.03
C LEU A 310 -24.00 -4.38 -0.70
N ASP A 311 -23.52 -3.14 -0.82
CA ASP A 311 -22.22 -2.80 -1.38
C ASP A 311 -21.07 -3.51 -0.63
N LYS A 312 -21.16 -3.56 0.71
CA LYS A 312 -20.18 -4.23 1.55
C LYS A 312 -20.18 -5.75 1.39
N LEU A 313 -21.35 -6.33 1.22
CA LEU A 313 -21.48 -7.76 0.92
C LEU A 313 -20.87 -8.07 -0.46
N VAL A 314 -21.29 -7.36 -1.51
CA VAL A 314 -20.80 -7.57 -2.88
C VAL A 314 -19.28 -7.40 -2.96
N PHE A 315 -18.75 -6.34 -2.33
CA PHE A 315 -17.31 -6.14 -2.24
C PHE A 315 -16.62 -7.27 -1.46
N GLY A 316 -17.20 -7.69 -0.33
CA GLY A 316 -16.68 -8.74 0.53
C GLY A 316 -16.62 -10.12 -0.13
N LEU A 317 -17.53 -10.43 -1.07
CA LEU A 317 -17.53 -11.67 -1.85
C LEU A 317 -16.31 -11.78 -2.79
N GLY A 318 -15.58 -10.68 -3.02
CA GLY A 318 -14.30 -10.72 -3.73
C GLY A 318 -14.44 -11.06 -5.22
N ILE A 319 -15.57 -10.70 -5.84
CA ILE A 319 -15.86 -10.93 -7.26
C ILE A 319 -14.75 -10.29 -8.12
N ARG A 320 -14.29 -11.03 -9.13
CA ARG A 320 -13.19 -10.60 -10.00
C ARG A 320 -13.54 -9.26 -10.66
N ASN A 321 -12.58 -8.33 -10.69
CA ASN A 321 -12.72 -6.97 -11.24
C ASN A 321 -13.75 -6.06 -10.56
N ILE A 322 -14.43 -6.52 -9.50
CA ILE A 322 -15.38 -5.72 -8.73
C ILE A 322 -14.69 -5.18 -7.47
N GLY A 323 -14.23 -3.93 -7.55
CA GLY A 323 -13.72 -3.18 -6.40
C GLY A 323 -14.84 -2.52 -5.58
N ASP A 324 -14.47 -1.83 -4.48
CA ASP A 324 -15.41 -1.17 -3.54
C ASP A 324 -16.37 -0.21 -4.26
N LYS A 325 -15.86 0.59 -5.20
CA LYS A 325 -16.69 1.51 -6.01
C LYS A 325 -17.65 0.78 -6.94
N ALA A 326 -17.18 -0.27 -7.61
CA ALA A 326 -18.00 -1.06 -8.53
C ALA A 326 -19.11 -1.79 -7.76
N ALA A 327 -18.78 -2.34 -6.58
CA ALA A 327 -19.76 -2.95 -5.69
C ALA A 327 -20.83 -1.94 -5.22
N ALA A 328 -20.43 -0.71 -4.91
CA ALA A 328 -21.38 0.36 -4.57
C ALA A 328 -22.33 0.69 -5.73
N LEU A 329 -21.81 0.81 -6.97
CA LEU A 329 -22.63 1.04 -8.16
C LEU A 329 -23.61 -0.11 -8.44
N LEU A 330 -23.15 -1.36 -8.32
CA LEU A 330 -24.03 -2.53 -8.43
C LEU A 330 -25.14 -2.51 -7.38
N ALA A 331 -24.78 -2.22 -6.14
CA ALA A 331 -25.74 -2.15 -5.04
C ALA A 331 -26.77 -1.02 -5.25
N GLU A 332 -26.33 0.15 -5.71
CA GLU A 332 -27.20 1.29 -6.02
C GLU A 332 -28.15 1.00 -7.19
N HIS A 333 -27.64 0.36 -8.25
CA HIS A 333 -28.42 0.06 -9.44
C HIS A 333 -29.45 -1.05 -9.22
N PHE A 334 -29.05 -2.16 -8.58
CA PHE A 334 -29.92 -3.35 -8.44
C PHE A 334 -30.70 -3.41 -7.13
N GLY A 335 -30.25 -2.72 -6.08
CA GLY A 335 -30.94 -2.61 -4.78
C GLY A 335 -31.04 -3.89 -3.94
N SER A 336 -30.85 -5.08 -4.51
CA SER A 336 -30.89 -6.36 -3.80
C SER A 336 -29.94 -7.41 -4.42
N MET A 337 -29.50 -8.39 -3.61
CA MET A 337 -28.71 -9.51 -4.11
C MET A 337 -29.47 -10.36 -5.13
N ASP A 338 -30.79 -10.51 -4.98
CA ASP A 338 -31.60 -11.30 -5.92
C ASP A 338 -31.71 -10.61 -7.28
N ALA A 339 -31.89 -9.29 -7.30
CA ALA A 339 -31.88 -8.53 -8.56
C ALA A 339 -30.50 -8.61 -9.24
N LEU A 340 -29.42 -8.42 -8.49
CA LEU A 340 -28.05 -8.52 -9.01
C LEU A 340 -27.74 -9.91 -9.57
N ARG A 341 -28.16 -10.97 -8.87
CA ARG A 341 -27.94 -12.37 -9.29
C ARG A 341 -28.69 -12.73 -10.57
N ASN A 342 -29.83 -12.10 -10.82
CA ASN A 342 -30.66 -12.35 -12.00
C ASN A 342 -30.42 -11.37 -13.15
N ALA A 343 -29.50 -10.41 -12.98
CA ALA A 343 -29.18 -9.40 -14.00
C ALA A 343 -28.52 -10.02 -15.23
N ALA A 344 -28.86 -9.49 -16.42
CA ALA A 344 -28.16 -9.85 -17.64
C ALA A 344 -26.83 -9.10 -17.75
N ALA A 345 -25.88 -9.63 -18.52
CA ALA A 345 -24.58 -9.00 -18.74
C ALA A 345 -24.73 -7.60 -19.40
N GLU A 346 -25.74 -7.45 -20.25
CA GLU A 346 -26.09 -6.18 -20.90
C GLU A 346 -26.55 -5.12 -19.88
N ASP A 347 -27.33 -5.53 -18.86
CA ASP A 347 -27.80 -4.63 -17.81
C ASP A 347 -26.62 -4.15 -16.95
N ILE A 348 -25.72 -5.07 -16.57
CA ILE A 348 -24.51 -4.71 -15.81
C ILE A 348 -23.60 -3.78 -16.65
N SER A 349 -23.45 -4.07 -17.94
CA SER A 349 -22.65 -3.24 -18.86
C SER A 349 -23.22 -1.85 -19.10
N SER A 350 -24.51 -1.63 -18.80
CA SER A 350 -25.17 -0.32 -18.94
C SER A 350 -24.80 0.66 -17.83
N ILE A 351 -24.21 0.19 -16.73
CA ILE A 351 -23.79 1.02 -15.60
C ILE A 351 -22.53 1.81 -16.00
N ASP A 352 -22.55 3.12 -15.77
CA ASP A 352 -21.39 3.97 -16.06
C ASP A 352 -20.14 3.49 -15.30
N GLY A 353 -19.05 3.28 -16.04
CA GLY A 353 -17.80 2.70 -15.52
C GLY A 353 -17.72 1.17 -15.55
N PHE A 354 -18.75 0.47 -16.03
CA PHE A 354 -18.69 -0.97 -16.31
C PHE A 354 -18.36 -1.23 -17.78
N GLY A 355 -17.62 -2.31 -18.02
CA GLY A 355 -17.37 -2.84 -19.36
C GLY A 355 -17.55 -4.36 -19.37
N GLY A 356 -17.45 -4.99 -20.54
CA GLY A 356 -17.77 -6.41 -20.71
C GLY A 356 -16.89 -7.41 -19.94
N VAL A 357 -15.79 -6.97 -19.31
CA VAL A 357 -14.96 -7.81 -18.42
C VAL A 357 -15.46 -7.77 -16.96
N MET A 358 -16.24 -6.74 -16.59
CA MET A 358 -16.84 -6.56 -15.28
C MET A 358 -18.28 -7.08 -15.22
N ALA A 359 -19.02 -6.97 -16.33
CA ALA A 359 -20.29 -7.67 -16.55
C ALA A 359 -20.04 -9.17 -16.71
#